data_AF-A0AAF0Z937-F1
#
_entry.id   AF-A0AAF0Z937-F1
#
_cell.length_a   1.000
_cell.length_b   1.000
_cell.length_c   1.000
_cell.angle_alpha   90.00
_cell.angle_beta   90.00
_cell.angle_gamma   90.00
#
_symmetry.space_group_name_H-M   'P 1'
#
loop_
_entity.id
_entity.type
_entity.pdbx_description
1 polymer ?
#
loop_
_entity_poly.entity_id
_entity_poly.type
_entity_poly.pdbx_seq_one_letter_code
_entity_poly.pdbx_strand_id
1 'polypeptide(L)'
;MSKSKSISIEVGQIFSLQVAPGNIIKGENSLSNSGDAIASFGQMPLVVGGEKTIKLIETYLEPICKKFNLKPRYASYLPDCSETSLKRLEKAVKTHEADFIIGVGGGKSLDSAKLLAHNCHLPVITIPTSGATCAAWTALSNIYSESGAFQYDVSLRHCPNLLILDYNIIASAPKYTLIAGIGDAIAKWYEASVSSGNSTATLTIAAVQQARVLRDILLQKAETALQNPLSETWKEVVDATVLLAGVSGGLGGANCRTVAAHAVHNGLTHLEATHGKLHGAKVAYGILVQLRLEETIANNQLAKTARQQLIKFYQSIGLPTTLEDLGLTNITLNQLRQCAEITCKPESDIHRLPFNVTPDILLSAMVSTMA
;
A
#
# COMPACT_ATOMS: atom_id res chain seq x y z
N MET A 1 12.14 57.42 28.15
CA MET A 1 11.61 56.89 26.88
C MET A 1 12.07 55.44 26.74
N SER A 2 11.21 54.49 27.11
CA SER A 2 11.45 53.06 26.95
C SER A 2 11.02 52.64 25.54
N LYS A 3 11.98 52.29 24.68
CA LYS A 3 11.69 51.69 23.36
C LYS A 3 11.39 50.21 23.57
N SER A 4 10.14 49.80 23.43
CA SER A 4 9.80 48.39 23.32
C SER A 4 10.37 47.86 22.00
N LYS A 5 11.27 46.88 22.09
CA LYS A 5 11.68 46.09 20.92
C LYS A 5 10.57 45.07 20.67
N SER A 6 9.82 45.24 19.60
CA SER A 6 8.93 44.20 19.09
C SER A 6 9.79 43.00 18.64
N ILE A 7 9.67 41.88 19.33
CA ILE A 7 10.29 40.62 18.92
C ILE A 7 9.38 40.04 17.82
N SER A 8 9.79 40.16 16.57
CA SER A 8 9.19 39.41 15.47
C SER A 8 9.67 37.96 15.58
N ILE A 9 8.78 37.06 15.99
CA ILE A 9 9.06 35.62 15.98
C ILE A 9 8.91 35.14 14.54
N GLU A 10 10.03 34.86 13.86
CA GLU A 10 9.99 34.09 12.62
C GLU A 10 9.46 32.69 12.94
N VAL A 11 8.27 32.37 12.44
CA VAL A 11 7.70 31.03 12.60
C VAL A 11 8.49 30.11 11.68
N GLY A 12 9.37 29.31 12.27
CA GLY A 12 10.11 28.27 11.54
C GLY A 12 9.18 27.28 10.85
N GLN A 13 9.70 26.61 9.83
CA GLN A 13 8.94 25.62 9.07
C GLN A 13 8.52 24.44 9.98
N ILE A 14 7.22 24.22 10.12
CA ILE A 14 6.66 23.12 10.92
C ILE A 14 6.54 21.89 10.02
N PHE A 15 7.14 20.77 10.44
CA PHE A 15 7.02 19.49 9.78
C PHE A 15 6.19 18.54 10.64
N SER A 16 5.18 17.90 10.04
CA SER A 16 4.38 16.87 10.70
C SER A 16 4.68 15.51 10.06
N LEU A 17 4.93 14.50 10.88
CA LEU A 17 5.25 13.16 10.42
C LEU A 17 4.18 12.16 10.89
N GLN A 18 3.61 11.45 9.93
CA GLN A 18 2.60 10.41 10.19
C GLN A 18 3.28 9.04 10.15
N VAL A 19 3.86 8.64 11.29
CA VAL A 19 4.73 7.46 11.37
C VAL A 19 3.94 6.16 11.49
N ALA A 20 2.95 6.13 12.39
CA ALA A 20 2.32 4.88 12.81
C ALA A 20 0.84 5.07 13.18
N PRO A 21 0.02 4.01 13.09
CA PRO A 21 -1.28 3.97 13.72
C PRO A 21 -1.21 4.29 15.21
N GLY A 22 -2.31 4.83 15.77
CA GLY A 22 -2.37 5.18 17.20
C GLY A 22 -2.19 3.95 18.11
N ASN A 23 -2.76 2.81 17.71
CA ASN A 23 -2.54 1.52 18.34
C ASN A 23 -2.59 0.39 17.29
N ILE A 24 -1.87 -0.71 17.56
CA ILE A 24 -1.86 -1.90 16.72
C ILE A 24 -2.16 -3.10 17.61
N ILE A 25 -3.27 -3.78 17.32
CA ILE A 25 -3.60 -5.06 17.93
C ILE A 25 -3.34 -6.13 16.88
N LYS A 26 -2.49 -7.10 17.18
CA LYS A 26 -2.19 -8.20 16.27
C LYS A 26 -2.18 -9.53 16.99
N GLY A 27 -2.52 -10.59 16.27
CA GLY A 27 -2.53 -11.94 16.82
C GLY A 27 -3.66 -12.79 16.24
N GLU A 28 -3.67 -14.06 16.64
CA GLU A 28 -4.74 -14.98 16.30
C GLU A 28 -6.03 -14.61 17.06
N ASN A 29 -7.16 -14.55 16.35
CA ASN A 29 -8.47 -14.17 16.87
C ASN A 29 -8.47 -12.80 17.60
N SER A 30 -7.54 -11.93 17.23
CA SER A 30 -7.37 -10.64 17.88
C SER A 30 -8.54 -9.70 17.65
N LEU A 31 -9.29 -9.83 16.54
CA LEU A 31 -10.49 -9.03 16.31
C LEU A 31 -11.58 -9.31 17.35
N SER A 32 -11.86 -10.60 17.62
CA SER A 32 -12.85 -11.01 18.61
C SER A 32 -12.57 -10.45 20.01
N ASN A 33 -11.29 -10.22 20.31
CA ASN A 33 -10.81 -9.69 21.59
C ASN A 33 -10.61 -8.17 21.59
N SER A 34 -10.94 -7.47 20.50
CA SER A 34 -10.71 -6.02 20.34
C SER A 34 -11.95 -5.17 20.66
N GLY A 35 -13.01 -5.76 21.22
CA GLY A 35 -14.29 -5.08 21.41
C GLY A 35 -14.20 -3.81 22.28
N ASP A 36 -13.46 -3.85 23.38
CA ASP A 36 -13.23 -2.67 24.25
C ASP A 36 -12.49 -1.56 23.49
N ALA A 37 -11.46 -1.93 22.70
CA ALA A 37 -10.69 -0.98 21.90
C ALA A 37 -11.55 -0.34 20.80
N ILE A 38 -12.41 -1.13 20.13
CA ILE A 38 -13.33 -0.62 19.10
C ILE A 38 -14.36 0.32 19.71
N ALA A 39 -14.98 -0.08 20.83
CA ALA A 39 -16.02 0.70 21.50
C ALA A 39 -15.51 2.03 22.09
N SER A 40 -14.20 2.16 22.30
CA SER A 40 -13.60 3.42 22.78
C SER A 40 -13.73 4.59 21.79
N PHE A 41 -14.04 4.32 20.53
CA PHE A 41 -14.17 5.35 19.47
C PHE A 41 -15.59 5.91 19.30
N GLY A 42 -16.62 5.22 19.82
CA GLY A 42 -18.01 5.64 19.64
C GLY A 42 -19.01 4.48 19.68
N GLN A 43 -20.25 4.73 19.26
CA GLN A 43 -21.35 3.77 19.23
C GLN A 43 -21.94 3.52 17.84
N MET A 44 -21.67 4.39 16.85
CA MET A 44 -22.31 4.40 15.54
C MET A 44 -21.30 4.17 14.40
N PRO A 45 -20.61 3.01 14.33
CA PRO A 45 -19.62 2.77 13.28
C PRO A 45 -20.24 2.66 11.89
N LEU A 46 -19.66 3.36 10.91
CA LEU A 46 -19.83 2.98 9.51
C LEU A 46 -18.74 1.98 9.10
N VAL A 47 -19.15 0.75 8.80
CA VAL A 47 -18.28 -0.33 8.33
C VAL A 47 -18.20 -0.29 6.80
N VAL A 48 -17.02 0.03 6.27
CA VAL A 48 -16.74 0.14 4.84
C VAL A 48 -15.98 -1.09 4.36
N GLY A 49 -16.53 -1.80 3.38
CA GLY A 49 -15.94 -3.05 2.88
C GLY A 49 -16.45 -3.49 1.52
N GLY A 50 -15.87 -4.53 0.95
CA GLY A 50 -16.48 -5.25 -0.17
C GLY A 50 -17.55 -6.22 0.34
N GLU A 51 -18.48 -6.66 -0.51
CA GLU A 51 -19.59 -7.53 -0.09
C GLU A 51 -19.12 -8.81 0.62
N LYS A 52 -18.10 -9.48 0.07
CA LYS A 52 -17.53 -10.70 0.66
C LYS A 52 -16.83 -10.43 2.00
N THR A 53 -16.10 -9.33 2.11
CA THR A 53 -15.35 -9.00 3.33
C THR A 53 -16.27 -8.46 4.43
N ILE A 54 -17.34 -7.76 4.07
CA ILE A 54 -18.40 -7.37 5.01
C ILE A 54 -19.07 -8.60 5.59
N LYS A 55 -19.49 -9.55 4.74
CA LYS A 55 -20.11 -10.79 5.22
C LYS A 55 -19.19 -11.60 6.12
N LEU A 56 -17.88 -11.64 5.79
CA LEU A 56 -16.88 -12.29 6.64
C LEU A 56 -16.75 -11.59 7.99
N ILE A 57 -16.65 -10.27 8.01
CA ILE A 57 -16.36 -9.53 9.25
C ILE A 57 -17.57 -9.39 10.16
N GLU A 58 -18.78 -9.41 9.60
CA GLU A 58 -20.03 -9.31 10.35
C GLU A 58 -20.13 -10.43 11.40
N THR A 59 -19.62 -11.64 11.12
CA THR A 59 -19.61 -12.75 12.10
C THR A 59 -18.73 -12.48 13.31
N TYR A 60 -17.67 -11.66 13.15
CA TYR A 60 -16.78 -11.24 14.24
C TYR A 60 -17.33 -9.99 14.95
N LEU A 61 -17.91 -9.05 14.20
CA LEU A 61 -18.42 -7.79 14.74
C LEU A 61 -19.77 -7.95 15.43
N GLU A 62 -20.64 -8.88 15.04
CA GLU A 62 -21.97 -9.03 15.64
C GLU A 62 -21.92 -9.30 17.16
N PRO A 63 -21.09 -10.24 17.68
CA PRO A 63 -20.95 -10.43 19.12
C PRO A 63 -20.41 -9.19 19.84
N ILE A 64 -19.46 -8.49 19.21
CA ILE A 64 -18.88 -7.25 19.75
C ILE A 64 -19.96 -6.16 19.82
N CYS A 65 -20.73 -5.97 18.74
CA CYS A 65 -21.79 -4.98 18.67
C CYS A 65 -22.87 -5.25 19.72
N LYS A 66 -23.25 -6.51 19.93
CA LYS A 66 -24.19 -6.89 21.01
C LYS A 66 -23.63 -6.58 22.40
N LYS A 67 -22.38 -6.96 22.66
CA LYS A 67 -21.73 -6.76 23.97
C LYS A 67 -21.56 -5.29 24.32
N PHE A 68 -21.19 -4.46 23.36
CA PHE A 68 -20.86 -3.04 23.54
C PHE A 68 -21.96 -2.08 23.09
N ASN A 69 -23.12 -2.60 22.68
CA ASN A 69 -24.26 -1.84 22.17
C ASN A 69 -23.89 -0.91 20.98
N LEU A 70 -23.00 -1.38 20.10
CA LEU A 70 -22.66 -0.69 18.86
C LEU A 70 -23.78 -0.89 17.85
N LYS A 71 -24.07 0.15 17.06
CA LYS A 71 -25.11 0.13 16.03
C LYS A 71 -24.46 0.32 14.65
N PRO A 72 -23.81 -0.71 14.09
CA PRO A 72 -23.09 -0.56 12.84
C PRO A 72 -24.02 -0.34 11.65
N ARG A 73 -23.55 0.46 10.67
CA ARG A 73 -24.08 0.48 9.30
C ARG A 73 -23.02 -0.02 8.35
N TYR A 74 -23.39 -0.89 7.41
CA TYR A 74 -22.49 -1.41 6.39
C TYR A 74 -22.63 -0.65 5.07
N ALA A 75 -21.51 -0.34 4.43
CA ALA A 75 -21.47 0.33 3.14
C ALA A 75 -20.37 -0.21 2.23
N SER A 76 -20.67 -0.28 0.93
CA SER A 76 -19.74 -0.79 -0.08
C SER A 76 -18.90 0.34 -0.71
N TYR A 77 -17.61 0.06 -0.93
CA TYR A 77 -16.71 0.94 -1.67
C TYR A 77 -16.78 0.77 -3.20
N LEU A 78 -17.65 -0.11 -3.72
CA LEU A 78 -17.76 -0.41 -5.15
C LEU A 78 -18.27 0.79 -5.98
N PRO A 79 -17.88 0.95 -7.26
CA PRO A 79 -17.10 -0.01 -8.07
C PRO A 79 -15.61 -0.03 -7.73
N ASP A 80 -15.06 1.07 -7.22
CA ASP A 80 -13.65 1.20 -6.86
C ASP A 80 -13.45 2.29 -5.79
N CYS A 81 -12.24 2.41 -5.24
CA CYS A 81 -11.82 3.58 -4.46
C CYS A 81 -11.77 4.80 -5.38
N SER A 82 -12.93 5.44 -5.55
CA SER A 82 -13.21 6.45 -6.55
C SER A 82 -14.00 7.60 -5.94
N GLU A 83 -13.98 8.75 -6.61
CA GLU A 83 -14.74 9.94 -6.21
C GLU A 83 -16.24 9.68 -6.08
N THR A 84 -16.80 8.87 -6.99
CA THR A 84 -18.21 8.48 -6.97
C THR A 84 -18.54 7.64 -5.73
N SER A 85 -17.71 6.64 -5.43
CA SER A 85 -17.86 5.82 -4.22
C SER A 85 -17.74 6.68 -2.95
N LEU A 86 -16.77 7.59 -2.91
CA LEU A 86 -16.51 8.46 -1.77
C LEU A 86 -17.72 9.36 -1.46
N LYS A 87 -18.30 10.03 -2.47
CA LYS A 87 -19.52 10.86 -2.30
C LYS A 87 -20.69 10.05 -1.73
N ARG A 88 -20.86 8.81 -2.18
CA ARG A 88 -21.91 7.91 -1.65
C ARG A 88 -21.64 7.53 -0.20
N LEU A 89 -20.39 7.23 0.14
CA LEU A 89 -19.97 6.91 1.50
C LEU A 89 -20.13 8.11 2.45
N GLU A 90 -19.80 9.33 2.02
CA GLU A 90 -20.02 10.56 2.80
C GLU A 90 -21.51 10.79 3.10
N LYS A 91 -22.39 10.50 2.13
CA LYS A 91 -23.83 10.52 2.37
C LYS A 91 -24.26 9.46 3.40
N ALA A 92 -23.65 8.27 3.35
CA ALA A 92 -23.92 7.22 4.32
C ALA A 92 -23.47 7.61 5.74
N VAL A 93 -22.30 8.26 5.89
CA VAL A 93 -21.83 8.83 7.16
C VAL A 93 -22.86 9.80 7.73
N LYS A 94 -23.33 10.76 6.92
CA LYS A 94 -24.34 11.76 7.36
C LYS A 94 -25.68 11.14 7.73
N THR A 95 -26.15 10.18 6.94
CA THR A 95 -27.47 9.55 7.16
C THR A 95 -27.47 8.63 8.39
N HIS A 96 -26.34 7.96 8.64
CA HIS A 96 -26.18 7.08 9.78
C HIS A 96 -25.78 7.83 11.06
N GLU A 97 -25.35 9.09 10.93
CA GLU A 97 -24.71 9.87 12.01
C GLU A 97 -23.49 9.14 12.58
N ALA A 98 -22.64 8.63 11.67
CA ALA A 98 -21.49 7.82 12.07
C ALA A 98 -20.47 8.66 12.85
N ASP A 99 -19.99 8.12 13.97
CA ASP A 99 -19.02 8.75 14.86
C ASP A 99 -17.59 8.20 14.68
N PHE A 100 -17.43 7.06 14.01
CA PHE A 100 -16.15 6.55 13.51
C PHE A 100 -16.34 5.61 12.33
N ILE A 101 -15.24 5.34 11.61
CA ILE A 101 -15.21 4.46 10.44
C ILE A 101 -14.46 3.17 10.76
N ILE A 102 -14.98 2.02 10.31
CA ILE A 102 -14.26 0.75 10.31
C ILE A 102 -14.02 0.33 8.85
N GLY A 103 -12.80 0.44 8.37
CA GLY A 103 -12.39 -0.07 7.06
C GLY A 103 -12.01 -1.53 7.12
N VAL A 104 -12.62 -2.36 6.26
CA VAL A 104 -12.40 -3.81 6.23
C VAL A 104 -12.14 -4.29 4.81
N GLY A 105 -11.04 -5.00 4.60
CA GLY A 105 -10.76 -5.66 3.32
C GLY A 105 -9.32 -5.57 2.86
N GLY A 106 -9.11 -5.53 1.54
CA GLY A 106 -7.82 -5.24 0.91
C GLY A 106 -7.58 -3.74 0.70
N GLY A 107 -6.47 -3.40 0.02
CA GLY A 107 -5.98 -2.02 -0.10
C GLY A 107 -7.02 -0.97 -0.52
N LYS A 108 -7.79 -1.21 -1.59
CA LYS A 108 -8.81 -0.28 -2.08
C LYS A 108 -9.93 0.00 -1.07
N SER A 109 -10.35 -1.01 -0.32
CA SER A 109 -11.35 -0.84 0.74
C SER A 109 -10.80 0.01 1.88
N LEU A 110 -9.57 -0.29 2.31
CA LEU A 110 -8.90 0.42 3.38
C LEU A 110 -8.60 1.88 3.00
N ASP A 111 -8.16 2.14 1.77
CA ASP A 111 -7.96 3.48 1.24
C ASP A 111 -9.28 4.27 1.17
N SER A 112 -10.37 3.63 0.72
CA SER A 112 -11.71 4.26 0.71
C SER A 112 -12.15 4.67 2.12
N ALA A 113 -11.97 3.78 3.10
CA ALA A 113 -12.34 4.03 4.48
C ALA A 113 -11.50 5.12 5.14
N LYS A 114 -10.17 5.11 4.93
CA LYS A 114 -9.26 6.11 5.47
C LYS A 114 -9.51 7.49 4.85
N LEU A 115 -9.73 7.56 3.53
CA LEU A 115 -10.04 8.82 2.86
C LEU A 115 -11.41 9.37 3.29
N LEU A 116 -12.41 8.50 3.43
CA LEU A 116 -13.71 8.88 3.98
C LEU A 116 -13.57 9.49 5.38
N ALA A 117 -12.85 8.81 6.28
CA ALA A 117 -12.60 9.29 7.63
C ALA A 117 -11.84 10.62 7.63
N HIS A 118 -10.86 10.76 6.73
CA HIS A 118 -10.14 12.00 6.52
C HIS A 118 -11.09 13.15 6.11
N ASN A 119 -11.98 12.94 5.15
CA ASN A 119 -12.93 13.98 4.71
C ASN A 119 -13.95 14.32 5.79
N CYS A 120 -14.47 13.31 6.50
CA CYS A 120 -15.49 13.48 7.53
C CYS A 120 -14.92 13.90 8.89
N HIS A 121 -13.59 13.99 9.05
CA HIS A 121 -12.93 14.30 10.33
C HIS A 121 -13.26 13.29 11.44
N LEU A 122 -13.37 12.02 11.07
CA LEU A 122 -13.72 10.94 11.99
C LEU A 122 -12.51 10.04 12.27
N PRO A 123 -12.47 9.37 13.44
CA PRO A 123 -11.52 8.30 13.68
C PRO A 123 -11.72 7.14 12.69
N VAL A 124 -10.64 6.42 12.39
CA VAL A 124 -10.68 5.22 11.55
C VAL A 124 -9.98 4.04 12.19
N ILE A 125 -10.66 2.88 12.14
CA ILE A 125 -10.12 1.57 12.46
C ILE A 125 -9.92 0.82 11.14
N THR A 126 -8.77 0.19 10.96
CA THR A 126 -8.48 -0.63 9.77
C THR A 126 -8.30 -2.09 10.15
N ILE A 127 -9.04 -2.97 9.47
CA ILE A 127 -9.00 -4.42 9.63
C ILE A 127 -8.66 -5.05 8.26
N PRO A 128 -7.38 -5.25 7.93
CA PRO A 128 -7.00 -5.94 6.70
C PRO A 128 -7.51 -7.38 6.72
N THR A 129 -8.13 -7.81 5.62
CA THR A 129 -8.55 -9.21 5.43
C THR A 129 -7.61 -9.99 4.52
N SER A 130 -6.47 -9.41 4.16
CA SER A 130 -5.39 -10.04 3.40
C SER A 130 -4.08 -9.30 3.64
N GLY A 131 -2.95 -9.99 3.54
CA GLY A 131 -1.61 -9.38 3.65
C GLY A 131 -1.10 -8.75 2.36
N ALA A 132 -1.99 -8.26 1.47
CA ALA A 132 -1.64 -7.92 0.09
C ALA A 132 -0.97 -6.56 -0.12
N THR A 133 -1.04 -5.68 0.87
CA THR A 133 -0.50 -4.31 0.81
C THR A 133 -0.26 -3.79 2.23
N CYS A 134 0.52 -2.73 2.36
CA CYS A 134 0.67 -1.98 3.62
C CYS A 134 -0.44 -0.92 3.89
N ALA A 135 -1.52 -0.91 3.11
CA ALA A 135 -2.57 0.12 3.20
C ALA A 135 -3.27 0.23 4.57
N ALA A 136 -3.29 -0.85 5.37
CA ALA A 136 -3.82 -0.80 6.74
C ALA A 136 -3.02 0.13 7.67
N TRP A 137 -1.79 0.52 7.30
CA TRP A 137 -0.94 1.37 8.12
C TRP A 137 -0.91 2.82 7.64
N THR A 138 -0.91 3.04 6.32
CA THR A 138 -0.44 4.29 5.71
C THR A 138 -1.39 5.47 5.87
N ALA A 139 -0.82 6.65 6.13
CA ALA A 139 -1.48 7.96 5.95
C ALA A 139 -1.52 8.38 4.47
N LEU A 140 -2.03 7.51 3.61
CA LEU A 140 -2.14 7.70 2.17
C LEU A 140 -3.37 6.95 1.66
N SER A 141 -4.03 7.44 0.61
CA SER A 141 -5.06 6.68 -0.10
C SER A 141 -4.97 6.90 -1.60
N ASN A 142 -5.02 5.81 -2.37
CA ASN A 142 -5.01 5.88 -3.83
C ASN A 142 -6.43 6.01 -4.38
N ILE A 143 -6.60 6.90 -5.37
CA ILE A 143 -7.86 7.10 -6.07
C ILE A 143 -7.75 6.56 -7.48
N TYR A 144 -8.82 5.87 -7.89
CA TYR A 144 -8.97 5.24 -9.19
C TYR A 144 -10.23 5.77 -9.89
N SER A 145 -10.22 5.67 -11.21
CA SER A 145 -11.43 5.72 -12.01
C SER A 145 -12.34 4.53 -11.70
N GLU A 146 -13.62 4.61 -12.07
CA GLU A 146 -14.55 3.49 -11.93
C GLU A 146 -14.14 2.26 -12.77
N SER A 147 -13.35 2.48 -13.82
CA SER A 147 -12.70 1.44 -14.61
C SER A 147 -11.37 0.97 -14.02
N GLY A 148 -11.01 1.32 -12.79
CA GLY A 148 -9.83 0.77 -12.10
C GLY A 148 -8.46 1.33 -12.51
N ALA A 149 -8.42 2.36 -13.37
CA ALA A 149 -7.19 3.07 -13.70
C ALA A 149 -6.84 4.09 -12.60
N PHE A 150 -5.60 4.07 -12.13
CA PHE A 150 -5.07 5.02 -11.16
C PHE A 150 -5.27 6.46 -11.64
N GLN A 151 -5.59 7.37 -10.72
CA GLN A 151 -5.79 8.80 -11.00
C GLN A 151 -4.77 9.64 -10.26
N TYR A 152 -4.76 9.52 -8.93
CA TYR A 152 -3.87 10.27 -8.05
C TYR A 152 -3.89 9.63 -6.65
N ASP A 153 -3.00 10.07 -5.77
CA ASP A 153 -2.97 9.70 -4.36
C ASP A 153 -3.28 10.92 -3.46
N VAL A 154 -3.76 10.64 -2.25
CA VAL A 154 -4.10 11.67 -1.25
C VAL A 154 -3.33 11.40 0.02
N SER A 155 -2.44 12.33 0.37
CA SER A 155 -1.79 12.32 1.69
C SER A 155 -2.80 12.63 2.78
N LEU A 156 -2.87 11.76 3.78
CA LEU A 156 -3.84 11.90 4.88
C LEU A 156 -3.20 12.59 6.09
N ARG A 157 -4.04 13.26 6.87
CA ARG A 157 -3.65 13.93 8.11
C ARG A 157 -2.98 13.00 9.11
N HIS A 158 -3.45 11.76 9.24
CA HIS A 158 -2.97 10.78 10.21
C HIS A 158 -2.99 9.36 9.64
N CYS A 159 -2.16 8.48 10.20
CA CYS A 159 -2.37 7.03 10.07
C CYS A 159 -3.65 6.62 10.82
N PRO A 160 -4.16 5.39 10.62
CA PRO A 160 -5.35 4.92 11.33
C PRO A 160 -5.24 5.02 12.85
N ASN A 161 -6.35 5.27 13.52
CA ASN A 161 -6.35 5.35 14.99
C ASN A 161 -6.12 3.97 15.62
N LEU A 162 -6.64 2.92 14.98
CA LEU A 162 -6.43 1.53 15.39
C LEU A 162 -6.26 0.63 14.15
N LEU A 163 -5.22 -0.20 14.16
CA LEU A 163 -5.02 -1.28 13.19
C LEU A 163 -5.21 -2.62 13.92
N ILE A 164 -6.14 -3.46 13.46
CA ILE A 164 -6.34 -4.82 13.99
C ILE A 164 -5.89 -5.84 12.94
N LEU A 165 -4.74 -6.48 13.16
CA LEU A 165 -4.15 -7.49 12.29
C LEU A 165 -4.43 -8.90 12.83
N ASP A 166 -5.57 -9.45 12.44
CA ASP A 166 -5.97 -10.79 12.85
C ASP A 166 -5.39 -11.87 11.92
N TYR A 167 -4.47 -12.67 12.45
CA TYR A 167 -3.78 -13.69 11.65
C TYR A 167 -4.71 -14.76 11.09
N ASN A 168 -5.80 -15.12 11.77
CA ASN A 168 -6.75 -16.10 11.25
C ASN A 168 -7.53 -15.52 10.06
N ILE A 169 -7.90 -14.24 10.12
CA ILE A 169 -8.54 -13.55 9.01
C ILE A 169 -7.57 -13.46 7.81
N ILE A 170 -6.32 -13.06 8.03
CA ILE A 170 -5.31 -13.01 6.96
C ILE A 170 -5.06 -14.40 6.36
N ALA A 171 -4.98 -15.45 7.18
CA ALA A 171 -4.79 -16.83 6.73
C ALA A 171 -6.00 -17.40 5.96
N SER A 172 -7.20 -16.86 6.18
CA SER A 172 -8.40 -17.25 5.44
C SER A 172 -8.42 -16.73 3.99
N ALA A 173 -7.59 -15.73 3.68
CA ALA A 173 -7.47 -15.18 2.33
C ALA A 173 -6.70 -16.13 1.41
N PRO A 174 -6.96 -16.10 0.09
CA PRO A 174 -6.18 -16.87 -0.87
C PRO A 174 -4.68 -16.56 -0.77
N LYS A 175 -3.83 -17.59 -0.82
CA LYS A 175 -2.36 -17.51 -0.72
C LYS A 175 -1.73 -16.45 -1.63
N TYR A 176 -2.26 -16.27 -2.84
CA TYR A 176 -1.77 -15.27 -3.81
C TYR A 176 -1.85 -13.83 -3.30
N THR A 177 -2.71 -13.55 -2.31
CA THR A 177 -2.79 -12.22 -1.69
C THR A 177 -1.54 -11.88 -0.90
N LEU A 178 -1.01 -12.81 -0.10
CA LEU A 178 0.26 -12.62 0.61
C LEU A 178 1.44 -12.59 -0.37
N ILE A 179 1.41 -13.40 -1.44
CA ILE A 179 2.41 -13.33 -2.52
C ILE A 179 2.46 -11.92 -3.12
N ALA A 180 1.30 -11.32 -3.43
CA ALA A 180 1.25 -9.93 -3.88
C ALA A 180 1.80 -8.97 -2.80
N GLY A 181 1.46 -9.17 -1.53
CA GLY A 181 2.02 -8.38 -0.42
C GLY A 181 3.54 -8.40 -0.33
N ILE A 182 4.16 -9.55 -0.58
CA ILE A 182 5.62 -9.69 -0.66
C ILE A 182 6.17 -8.83 -1.81
N GLY A 183 5.49 -8.83 -2.97
CA GLY A 183 5.83 -8.00 -4.12
C GLY A 183 5.74 -6.49 -3.85
N ASP A 184 4.71 -6.04 -3.14
CA ASP A 184 4.55 -4.63 -2.73
C ASP A 184 5.60 -4.23 -1.68
N ALA A 185 5.79 -5.06 -0.66
CA ALA A 185 6.68 -4.76 0.44
C ALA A 185 8.15 -4.71 0.00
N ILE A 186 8.62 -5.66 -0.82
CA ILE A 186 10.02 -5.70 -1.24
C ILE A 186 10.41 -4.47 -2.08
N ALA A 187 9.43 -3.81 -2.72
CA ALA A 187 9.63 -2.55 -3.44
C ALA A 187 10.21 -1.44 -2.56
N LYS A 188 9.90 -1.43 -1.25
CA LYS A 188 10.41 -0.42 -0.31
C LYS A 188 11.92 -0.31 -0.38
N TRP A 189 12.65 -1.44 -0.49
CA TRP A 189 14.11 -1.39 -0.62
C TRP A 189 14.53 -0.83 -1.99
N TYR A 190 13.99 -1.41 -3.06
CA TYR A 190 14.44 -1.10 -4.42
C TYR A 190 14.10 0.34 -4.82
N GLU A 191 13.03 0.91 -4.30
CA GLU A 191 12.66 2.31 -4.55
C GLU A 191 13.42 3.26 -3.61
N ALA A 192 13.38 3.02 -2.29
CA ALA A 192 13.97 3.96 -1.33
C ALA A 192 15.50 3.97 -1.37
N SER A 193 16.17 2.87 -1.71
CA SER A 193 17.65 2.85 -1.82
C SER A 193 18.13 3.75 -2.96
N VAL A 194 17.36 3.86 -4.04
CA VAL A 194 17.70 4.68 -5.21
C VAL A 194 17.33 6.15 -4.99
N SER A 195 16.12 6.44 -4.51
CA SER A 195 15.68 7.83 -4.30
C SER A 195 16.32 8.50 -3.09
N SER A 196 16.61 7.72 -2.04
CA SER A 196 16.93 8.25 -0.71
C SER A 196 18.20 7.67 -0.09
N GLY A 197 18.95 6.81 -0.80
CA GLY A 197 20.14 6.15 -0.26
C GLY A 197 21.27 7.10 0.17
N ASN A 198 21.34 8.29 -0.43
CA ASN A 198 22.33 9.33 -0.11
C ASN A 198 21.80 10.41 0.85
N SER A 199 20.61 10.23 1.42
CA SER A 199 20.00 11.22 2.32
C SER A 199 20.81 11.35 3.61
N THR A 200 20.98 12.59 4.09
CA THR A 200 21.56 12.91 5.40
C THR A 200 20.49 13.07 6.48
N ALA A 201 19.21 13.05 6.13
CA ALA A 201 18.11 13.22 7.07
C ALA A 201 17.91 11.95 7.90
N THR A 202 18.01 12.06 9.23
CA THR A 202 18.01 10.93 10.18
C THR A 202 16.87 9.94 9.96
N LEU A 203 15.63 10.43 9.79
CA LEU A 203 14.46 9.56 9.63
C LEU A 203 14.39 8.90 8.25
N THR A 204 14.89 9.57 7.21
CA THR A 204 15.04 8.99 5.88
C THR A 204 16.08 7.88 5.88
N ILE A 205 17.23 8.08 6.54
CA ILE A 205 18.24 7.02 6.72
C ILE A 205 17.62 5.81 7.42
N ALA A 206 16.88 6.04 8.52
CA ALA A 206 16.19 4.97 9.23
C ALA A 206 15.20 4.22 8.34
N ALA A 207 14.40 4.94 7.54
CA ALA A 207 13.45 4.33 6.60
C ALA A 207 14.12 3.43 5.56
N VAL A 208 15.25 3.86 4.99
CA VAL A 208 16.03 3.08 4.01
C VAL A 208 16.64 1.83 4.65
N GLN A 209 17.19 1.94 5.86
CA GLN A 209 17.73 0.77 6.56
C GLN A 209 16.63 -0.23 6.94
N GLN A 210 15.45 0.25 7.35
CA GLN A 210 14.31 -0.63 7.61
C GLN A 210 13.82 -1.33 6.34
N ALA A 211 13.82 -0.62 5.20
CA ALA A 211 13.49 -1.23 3.92
C ALA A 211 14.48 -2.36 3.54
N ARG A 212 15.77 -2.21 3.87
CA ARG A 212 16.79 -3.25 3.69
C ARG A 212 16.48 -4.49 4.53
N VAL A 213 16.22 -4.29 5.82
CA VAL A 213 15.86 -5.38 6.76
C VAL A 213 14.60 -6.09 6.28
N LEU A 214 13.59 -5.33 5.83
CA LEU A 214 12.37 -5.87 5.27
C LEU A 214 12.65 -6.76 4.05
N ARG A 215 13.46 -6.31 3.09
CA ARG A 215 13.85 -7.13 1.93
C ARG A 215 14.50 -8.43 2.38
N ASP A 216 15.44 -8.36 3.31
CA ASP A 216 16.20 -9.53 3.76
C ASP A 216 15.29 -10.56 4.45
N ILE A 217 14.35 -10.11 5.30
CA ILE A 217 13.33 -10.97 5.89
C ILE A 217 12.51 -11.69 4.80
N LEU A 218 12.03 -10.95 3.80
CA LEU A 218 11.20 -11.52 2.74
C LEU A 218 11.97 -12.55 1.90
N LEU A 219 13.20 -12.23 1.49
CA LEU A 219 14.03 -13.15 0.70
C LEU A 219 14.40 -14.43 1.46
N GLN A 220 14.55 -14.35 2.79
CA GLN A 220 14.91 -15.49 3.63
C GLN A 220 13.71 -16.36 4.01
N LYS A 221 12.53 -15.75 4.21
CA LYS A 221 11.41 -16.42 4.91
C LYS A 221 10.18 -16.67 4.04
N ALA A 222 10.00 -15.94 2.93
CA ALA A 222 8.77 -15.99 2.14
C ALA A 222 8.41 -17.40 1.65
N GLU A 223 9.37 -18.14 1.09
CA GLU A 223 9.11 -19.47 0.54
C GLU A 223 8.60 -20.43 1.62
N THR A 224 9.30 -20.50 2.76
CA THR A 224 8.88 -21.32 3.91
C THR A 224 7.55 -20.87 4.50
N ALA A 225 7.35 -19.57 4.68
CA ALA A 225 6.10 -19.00 5.18
C ALA A 225 4.91 -19.42 4.31
N LEU A 226 5.05 -19.31 3.00
CA LEU A 226 4.01 -19.60 2.02
C LEU A 226 3.58 -21.08 2.00
N GLN A 227 4.40 -22.00 2.52
CA GLN A 227 4.05 -23.41 2.68
C GLN A 227 3.43 -23.72 4.04
N ASN A 228 3.57 -22.83 5.03
CA ASN A 228 3.18 -23.08 6.41
C ASN A 228 2.34 -21.92 6.98
N PRO A 229 1.10 -21.70 6.52
CA PRO A 229 0.21 -20.68 7.07
C PRO A 229 0.08 -20.78 8.60
N LEU A 230 -0.01 -19.63 9.28
CA LEU A 230 -0.08 -19.51 10.76
C LEU A 230 1.17 -19.96 11.55
N SER A 231 2.21 -20.51 10.90
CA SER A 231 3.51 -20.68 11.56
C SER A 231 4.11 -19.34 11.97
N GLU A 232 5.07 -19.35 12.90
CA GLU A 232 5.79 -18.14 13.29
C GLU A 232 6.46 -17.47 12.08
N THR A 233 7.11 -18.24 11.20
CA THR A 233 7.69 -17.74 9.95
C THR A 233 6.65 -17.05 9.06
N TRP A 234 5.43 -17.59 8.99
CA TRP A 234 4.35 -16.95 8.24
C TRP A 234 3.89 -15.64 8.89
N LYS A 235 3.74 -15.61 10.21
CA LYS A 235 3.37 -14.40 10.96
C LYS A 235 4.41 -13.29 10.76
N GLU A 236 5.70 -13.64 10.78
CA GLU A 236 6.80 -12.72 10.51
C GLU A 236 6.75 -12.14 9.08
N VAL A 237 6.37 -12.93 8.08
CA VAL A 237 6.19 -12.44 6.71
C VAL A 237 4.94 -11.56 6.60
N VAL A 238 3.86 -11.88 7.30
CA VAL A 238 2.67 -11.00 7.39
C VAL A 238 3.02 -9.68 8.08
N ASP A 239 3.77 -9.72 9.18
CA ASP A 239 4.28 -8.54 9.86
C ASP A 239 5.18 -7.70 8.95
N ALA A 240 6.07 -8.36 8.18
CA ALA A 240 6.94 -7.67 7.23
C ALA A 240 6.13 -6.96 6.13
N THR A 241 5.15 -7.65 5.54
CA THR A 241 4.36 -7.16 4.42
C THR A 241 3.38 -6.06 4.80
N VAL A 242 2.78 -6.12 6.00
CA VAL A 242 1.77 -5.15 6.45
C VAL A 242 2.39 -4.07 7.33
N LEU A 243 3.07 -4.47 8.42
CA LEU A 243 3.51 -3.55 9.48
C LEU A 243 4.84 -2.90 9.15
N LEU A 244 5.89 -3.68 8.88
CA LEU A 244 7.23 -3.13 8.64
C LEU A 244 7.30 -2.31 7.35
N ALA A 245 6.58 -2.72 6.31
CA ALA A 245 6.38 -1.91 5.11
C ALA A 245 5.70 -0.56 5.43
N GLY A 246 4.73 -0.57 6.34
CA GLY A 246 4.08 0.63 6.88
C GLY A 246 5.02 1.54 7.65
N VAL A 247 5.82 0.98 8.57
CA VAL A 247 6.84 1.70 9.35
C VAL A 247 7.82 2.41 8.42
N SER A 248 8.34 1.72 7.41
CA SER A 248 9.26 2.32 6.43
C SER A 248 8.63 3.52 5.71
N GLY A 249 7.38 3.38 5.24
CA GLY A 249 6.64 4.48 4.60
C GLY A 249 6.24 5.63 5.54
N GLY A 250 6.09 5.35 6.84
CA GLY A 250 5.81 6.34 7.87
C GLY A 250 7.04 7.17 8.27
N LEU A 251 8.21 6.53 8.37
CA LEU A 251 9.48 7.20 8.67
C LEU A 251 9.98 8.03 7.48
N GLY A 252 9.91 7.45 6.27
CA GLY A 252 10.50 8.06 5.08
C GLY A 252 9.56 9.02 4.34
N GLY A 253 8.27 9.00 4.65
CA GLY A 253 7.27 9.82 3.96
C GLY A 253 7.30 9.62 2.45
N ALA A 254 6.98 10.67 1.68
CA ALA A 254 7.00 10.62 0.22
C ALA A 254 8.39 10.20 -0.34
N ASN A 255 9.48 10.58 0.32
CA ASN A 255 10.85 10.33 -0.18
C ASN A 255 11.18 8.83 -0.31
N CYS A 256 10.57 7.96 0.51
CA CYS A 256 10.86 6.52 0.52
C CYS A 256 9.65 5.65 0.13
N ARG A 257 8.62 6.21 -0.49
CA ARG A 257 7.37 5.48 -0.77
C ARG A 257 7.31 4.86 -2.16
N THR A 258 7.61 5.64 -3.19
CA THR A 258 7.32 5.32 -4.60
C THR A 258 8.38 5.94 -5.51
N VAL A 259 8.83 5.20 -6.51
CA VAL A 259 9.75 5.61 -7.59
C VAL A 259 9.25 4.95 -8.88
N ALA A 260 10.07 4.16 -9.59
CA ALA A 260 9.71 3.64 -10.90
C ALA A 260 8.84 2.39 -10.82
N ALA A 261 9.02 1.53 -9.81
CA ALA A 261 8.21 0.31 -9.68
C ALA A 261 6.72 0.65 -9.51
N HIS A 262 6.40 1.60 -8.63
CA HIS A 262 5.02 2.09 -8.46
C HIS A 262 4.52 2.90 -9.66
N ALA A 263 5.38 3.71 -10.31
CA ALA A 263 4.98 4.41 -11.52
C ALA A 263 4.57 3.43 -12.64
N VAL A 264 5.33 2.35 -12.83
CA VAL A 264 5.00 1.27 -13.77
C VAL A 264 3.71 0.58 -13.38
N HIS A 265 3.51 0.28 -12.08
CA HIS A 265 2.22 -0.21 -11.58
C HIS A 265 1.07 0.72 -12.02
N ASN A 266 1.22 2.02 -11.81
CA ASN A 266 0.19 3.01 -12.12
C ASN A 266 -0.14 3.01 -13.62
N GLY A 267 0.87 3.03 -14.50
CA GLY A 267 0.66 2.89 -15.94
C GLY A 267 -0.09 1.61 -16.32
N LEU A 268 0.31 0.46 -15.74
CA LEU A 268 -0.33 -0.83 -16.01
C LEU A 268 -1.82 -0.83 -15.63
N THR A 269 -2.26 -0.05 -14.64
CA THR A 269 -3.68 0.02 -14.27
C THR A 269 -4.59 0.58 -15.38
N HIS A 270 -4.04 1.29 -16.37
CA HIS A 270 -4.80 1.76 -17.54
C HIS A 270 -5.08 0.66 -18.56
N LEU A 271 -4.46 -0.51 -18.41
CA LEU A 271 -4.67 -1.68 -19.25
C LEU A 271 -5.66 -2.63 -18.58
N GLU A 272 -6.85 -2.75 -19.16
CA GLU A 272 -7.95 -3.59 -18.65
C GLU A 272 -7.52 -5.05 -18.41
N ALA A 273 -6.68 -5.59 -19.31
CA ALA A 273 -6.14 -6.94 -19.20
C ALA A 273 -5.37 -7.21 -17.88
N THR A 274 -4.91 -6.16 -17.19
CA THR A 274 -4.19 -6.31 -15.91
C THR A 274 -5.09 -6.15 -14.68
N HIS A 275 -6.38 -5.83 -14.82
CA HIS A 275 -7.25 -5.55 -13.66
C HIS A 275 -7.46 -6.75 -12.74
N GLY A 276 -7.37 -7.97 -13.29
CA GLY A 276 -7.37 -9.21 -12.51
C GLY A 276 -6.09 -9.47 -11.70
N LYS A 277 -5.04 -8.66 -11.87
CA LYS A 277 -3.76 -8.78 -11.15
C LYS A 277 -3.70 -7.80 -9.98
N LEU A 278 -3.34 -8.32 -8.80
CA LEU A 278 -3.22 -7.51 -7.59
C LEU A 278 -2.10 -6.47 -7.69
N HIS A 279 -2.23 -5.39 -6.91
CA HIS A 279 -1.27 -4.29 -6.77
C HIS A 279 0.19 -4.77 -6.71
N GLY A 280 0.51 -5.58 -5.71
CA GLY A 280 1.89 -6.01 -5.49
C GLY A 280 2.46 -6.95 -6.55
N ALA A 281 1.61 -7.62 -7.36
CA ALA A 281 2.08 -8.37 -8.52
C ALA A 281 2.59 -7.43 -9.62
N LYS A 282 1.84 -6.35 -9.92
CA LYS A 282 2.27 -5.32 -10.86
C LYS A 282 3.50 -4.55 -10.35
N VAL A 283 3.55 -4.25 -9.05
CA VAL A 283 4.72 -3.60 -8.43
C VAL A 283 5.95 -4.49 -8.52
N ALA A 284 5.83 -5.80 -8.24
CA ALA A 284 6.93 -6.76 -8.38
C ALA A 284 7.53 -6.74 -9.80
N TYR A 285 6.68 -6.80 -10.84
CA TYR A 285 7.13 -6.63 -12.21
C TYR A 285 7.79 -5.25 -12.44
N GLY A 286 7.20 -4.18 -11.89
CA GLY A 286 7.77 -2.83 -11.92
C GLY A 286 9.17 -2.72 -11.32
N ILE A 287 9.51 -3.50 -10.29
CA ILE A 287 10.87 -3.57 -9.74
C ILE A 287 11.84 -4.12 -10.78
N LEU A 288 11.45 -5.16 -11.53
CA LEU A 288 12.30 -5.71 -12.59
C LEU A 288 12.52 -4.70 -13.73
N VAL A 289 11.49 -3.92 -14.07
CA VAL A 289 11.60 -2.82 -15.02
C VAL A 289 12.55 -1.73 -14.50
N GLN A 290 12.41 -1.33 -13.24
CA GLN A 290 13.29 -0.35 -12.62
C GLN A 290 14.75 -0.82 -12.63
N LEU A 291 15.03 -2.05 -12.17
CA LEU A 291 16.39 -2.58 -12.16
C LEU A 291 16.97 -2.71 -13.57
N ARG A 292 16.13 -2.96 -14.59
CA ARG A 292 16.55 -2.94 -15.99
C ARG A 292 16.93 -1.53 -16.45
N LEU A 293 16.19 -0.50 -16.04
CA LEU A 293 16.54 0.90 -16.31
C LEU A 293 17.86 1.29 -15.63
N GLU A 294 18.04 0.93 -14.36
CA GLU A 294 19.29 1.17 -13.64
C GLU A 294 20.48 0.46 -14.31
N GLU A 295 20.29 -0.78 -14.78
CA GLU A 295 21.32 -1.52 -15.52
C GLU A 295 21.69 -0.81 -16.82
N THR A 296 20.71 -0.43 -17.64
CA THR A 296 20.98 0.04 -19.01
C THR A 296 21.30 1.52 -19.11
N ILE A 297 20.71 2.36 -18.26
CA ILE A 297 20.86 3.82 -18.29
C ILE A 297 21.94 4.29 -17.32
N ALA A 298 21.96 3.74 -16.09
CA ALA A 298 22.96 4.10 -15.09
C ALA A 298 24.20 3.18 -15.10
N ASN A 299 24.26 2.21 -16.02
CA ASN A 299 25.32 1.19 -16.10
C ASN A 299 25.56 0.45 -14.76
N ASN A 300 24.49 0.24 -13.99
CA ASN A 300 24.55 -0.34 -12.66
C ASN A 300 24.56 -1.87 -12.71
N GLN A 301 25.74 -2.49 -12.63
CA GLN A 301 25.87 -3.95 -12.65
C GLN A 301 25.27 -4.62 -11.40
N LEU A 302 25.19 -3.92 -10.26
CA LEU A 302 24.52 -4.47 -9.08
C LEU A 302 23.00 -4.59 -9.31
N ALA A 303 22.41 -3.68 -10.09
CA ALA A 303 21.00 -3.77 -10.46
C ALA A 303 20.73 -5.01 -11.32
N LYS A 304 21.64 -5.35 -12.25
CA LYS A 304 21.59 -6.60 -13.03
C LYS A 304 21.61 -7.83 -12.12
N THR A 305 22.55 -7.91 -11.19
CA THR A 305 22.66 -9.04 -10.25
C THR A 305 21.40 -9.16 -9.39
N ALA A 306 20.91 -8.04 -8.84
CA ALA A 306 19.69 -8.02 -8.06
C ALA A 306 18.47 -8.47 -8.88
N ARG A 307 18.35 -8.01 -10.14
CA ARG A 307 17.28 -8.41 -11.06
C ARG A 307 17.29 -9.93 -11.30
N GLN A 308 18.45 -10.52 -11.57
CA GLN A 308 18.60 -11.96 -11.78
C GLN A 308 18.25 -12.77 -10.53
N GLN A 309 18.61 -12.28 -9.33
CA GLN A 309 18.23 -12.91 -8.07
C GLN A 309 16.72 -12.84 -7.85
N LEU A 310 16.11 -11.67 -8.08
CA LEU A 310 14.67 -11.48 -7.94
C LEU A 310 13.86 -12.33 -8.91
N ILE A 311 14.30 -12.48 -10.16
CA ILE A 311 13.62 -13.37 -11.13
C ILE A 311 13.49 -14.79 -10.57
N LYS A 312 14.59 -15.36 -10.04
CA LYS A 312 14.58 -16.70 -9.44
C LYS A 312 13.66 -16.78 -8.22
N PHE A 313 13.73 -15.78 -7.35
CA PHE A 313 12.87 -15.69 -6.17
C PHE A 313 11.39 -15.53 -6.54
N TYR A 314 11.06 -14.69 -7.51
CA TYR A 314 9.69 -14.47 -7.97
C TYR A 314 9.13 -15.74 -8.59
N GLN A 315 9.91 -16.46 -9.39
CA GLN A 315 9.51 -17.75 -9.93
C GLN A 315 9.26 -18.80 -8.83
N SER A 316 10.05 -18.82 -7.75
CA SER A 316 9.85 -19.80 -6.66
C SER A 316 8.58 -19.55 -5.84
N ILE A 317 8.14 -18.29 -5.73
CA ILE A 317 6.94 -17.93 -4.95
C ILE A 317 5.71 -17.59 -5.80
N GLY A 318 5.83 -17.54 -7.14
CA GLY A 318 4.74 -17.24 -8.07
C GLY A 318 4.43 -15.75 -8.27
N LEU A 319 5.42 -14.87 -8.15
CA LEU A 319 5.31 -13.47 -8.59
C LEU A 319 5.60 -13.34 -10.10
N PRO A 320 5.00 -12.36 -10.80
CA PRO A 320 5.19 -12.18 -12.23
C PRO A 320 6.61 -11.67 -12.54
N THR A 321 7.18 -12.19 -13.62
CA THR A 321 8.48 -11.77 -14.15
C THR A 321 8.40 -11.18 -15.57
N THR A 322 7.28 -11.45 -16.24
CA THR A 322 7.01 -11.04 -17.63
C THR A 322 5.67 -10.31 -17.75
N LEU A 323 5.45 -9.66 -18.90
CA LEU A 323 4.16 -9.11 -19.27
C LEU A 323 3.08 -10.20 -19.43
N GLU A 324 3.45 -11.38 -19.91
CA GLU A 324 2.55 -12.53 -20.03
C GLU A 324 2.00 -12.97 -18.66
N ASP A 325 2.85 -13.02 -17.62
CA ASP A 325 2.42 -13.32 -16.25
C ASP A 325 1.37 -12.32 -15.72
N LEU A 326 1.36 -11.10 -16.26
CA LEU A 326 0.38 -10.05 -15.97
C LEU A 326 -0.89 -10.12 -16.84
N GLY A 327 -1.02 -11.12 -17.71
CA GLY A 327 -2.17 -11.28 -18.61
C GLY A 327 -2.05 -10.49 -19.92
N LEU A 328 -0.84 -10.02 -20.26
CA LEU A 328 -0.59 -9.17 -21.43
C LEU A 328 0.00 -9.94 -22.61
N THR A 329 -0.34 -11.22 -22.78
CA THR A 329 0.18 -12.09 -23.87
C THR A 329 -0.08 -11.48 -25.27
N ASN A 330 -1.25 -10.85 -25.44
CA ASN A 330 -1.67 -10.27 -26.73
C ASN A 330 -1.53 -8.74 -26.78
N ILE A 331 -0.75 -8.13 -25.88
CA ILE A 331 -0.61 -6.68 -25.90
C ILE A 331 0.15 -6.22 -27.14
N THR A 332 -0.37 -5.18 -27.80
CA THR A 332 0.34 -4.55 -28.92
C THR A 332 1.41 -3.61 -28.40
N LEU A 333 2.48 -3.39 -29.19
CA LEU A 333 3.50 -2.38 -28.87
C LEU A 333 2.90 -0.97 -28.72
N ASN A 334 1.82 -0.66 -29.44
CA ASN A 334 1.15 0.63 -29.33
C ASN A 334 0.45 0.81 -27.97
N GLN A 335 -0.27 -0.21 -27.50
CA GLN A 335 -0.89 -0.19 -26.16
C GLN A 335 0.18 -0.10 -25.05
N LEU A 336 1.29 -0.83 -25.21
CA LEU A 336 2.39 -0.77 -24.25
C LEU A 336 3.10 0.59 -24.27
N ARG A 337 3.24 1.22 -25.45
CA ARG A 337 3.74 2.59 -25.59
C ARG A 337 2.83 3.59 -24.87
N GLN A 338 1.51 3.48 -25.04
CA GLN A 338 0.56 4.33 -24.30
C GLN A 338 0.70 4.17 -22.77
N CYS A 339 0.89 2.93 -22.30
CA CYS A 339 1.20 2.67 -20.88
C CYS A 339 2.50 3.37 -20.44
N ALA A 340 3.55 3.32 -21.26
CA ALA A 340 4.81 4.00 -20.98
C ALA A 340 4.66 5.54 -20.98
N GLU A 341 3.91 6.11 -21.92
CA GLU A 341 3.60 7.54 -21.97
C GLU A 341 2.86 8.02 -20.71
N ILE A 342 1.87 7.25 -20.25
CA ILE A 342 1.15 7.53 -18.99
C ILE A 342 2.11 7.45 -17.80
N THR A 343 2.98 6.44 -17.77
CA THR A 343 3.96 6.24 -16.70
C THR A 343 4.99 7.38 -16.63
N CYS A 344 5.32 8.00 -17.76
CA CYS A 344 6.32 9.06 -17.87
C CYS A 344 5.74 10.48 -17.80
N LYS A 345 4.45 10.66 -17.45
CA LYS A 345 3.85 11.99 -17.27
C LYS A 345 4.64 12.85 -16.26
N PRO A 346 4.62 14.18 -16.37
CA PRO A 346 5.46 15.08 -15.55
C PRO A 346 5.32 14.90 -14.03
N GLU A 347 4.13 14.55 -13.56
CA GLU A 347 3.79 14.34 -12.15
C GLU A 347 4.16 12.95 -11.62
N SER A 348 4.68 12.06 -12.46
CA SER A 348 4.95 10.67 -12.11
C SER A 348 6.16 10.51 -11.18
N ASP A 349 6.07 9.54 -10.26
CA ASP A 349 7.15 9.17 -9.36
C ASP A 349 8.36 8.53 -10.07
N ILE A 350 8.24 8.16 -11.35
CA ILE A 350 9.38 7.65 -12.14
C ILE A 350 10.53 8.67 -12.20
N HIS A 351 10.22 9.97 -12.11
CA HIS A 351 11.19 11.07 -12.13
C HIS A 351 11.99 11.20 -10.84
N ARG A 352 11.73 10.37 -9.82
CA ARG A 352 12.57 10.23 -8.63
C ARG A 352 13.80 9.34 -8.87
N LEU A 353 13.90 8.69 -10.03
CA LEU A 353 15.16 8.07 -10.45
C LEU A 353 16.24 9.15 -10.66
N PRO A 354 17.52 8.86 -10.38
CA PRO A 354 18.62 9.81 -10.53
C PRO A 354 19.05 10.04 -11.99
N PHE A 355 18.20 9.66 -12.95
CA PHE A 355 18.40 9.78 -14.38
C PHE A 355 17.06 9.90 -15.09
N ASN A 356 17.07 10.51 -16.28
CA ASN A 356 15.84 10.74 -17.05
C ASN A 356 15.38 9.46 -17.75
N VAL A 357 14.06 9.23 -17.75
CA VAL A 357 13.41 8.11 -18.43
C VAL A 357 12.37 8.64 -19.42
N THR A 358 12.57 8.34 -20.71
CA THR A 358 11.58 8.62 -21.77
C THR A 358 10.65 7.41 -21.97
N PRO A 359 9.46 7.60 -22.59
CA PRO A 359 8.56 6.48 -22.91
C PRO A 359 9.22 5.36 -23.72
N ASP A 360 10.09 5.68 -24.69
CA ASP A 360 10.77 4.66 -25.50
C ASP A 360 11.84 3.88 -24.70
N ILE A 361 12.53 4.54 -23.76
CA ILE A 361 13.46 3.88 -22.83
C ILE A 361 12.68 2.95 -21.90
N LEU A 362 11.57 3.44 -21.34
CA LEU A 362 10.72 2.64 -20.45
C LEU A 362 10.12 1.43 -21.18
N LEU A 363 9.57 1.63 -22.38
CA LEU A 363 9.04 0.56 -23.22
C LEU A 363 10.10 -0.53 -23.45
N SER A 364 11.33 -0.12 -23.78
CA SER A 364 12.45 -1.04 -23.99
C SER A 364 12.79 -1.84 -22.72
N ALA A 365 12.74 -1.21 -21.55
CA ALA A 365 12.93 -1.89 -20.26
C ALA A 365 11.78 -2.87 -19.94
N MET A 366 10.52 -2.50 -20.22
CA MET A 366 9.35 -3.35 -20.00
C MET A 366 9.41 -4.66 -20.79
N VAL A 367 9.87 -4.62 -22.05
CA VAL A 367 9.96 -5.82 -22.90
C VAL A 367 11.25 -6.64 -22.69
N SER A 368 12.19 -6.18 -21.85
CA SER A 368 13.50 -6.81 -21.66
C SER A 368 13.85 -7.10 -20.20
N THR A 369 12.84 -7.27 -19.33
CA THR A 369 13.05 -7.60 -17.90
C THR A 369 13.82 -8.91 -17.68
N MET A 370 13.78 -9.84 -18.64
CA MET A 370 14.43 -11.15 -18.58
C MET A 370 15.77 -11.23 -19.33
N ALA A 371 16.23 -10.13 -19.94
CA ALA A 371 17.45 -10.09 -20.75
C ALA A 371 18.75 -10.26 -19.94
#